data_AF-A0A947CMF4-F1
#
_entry.id   AF-A0A947CMF4-F1
#
_cell.length_a   1.000
_cell.length_b   1.000
_cell.length_c   1.000
_cell.angle_alpha   90.00
_cell.angle_beta   90.00
_cell.angle_gamma   90.00
#
_symmetry.space_group_name_H-M   'P 1'
#
loop_
_entity.id
_entity.type
_entity.pdbx_description
1 polymer ?
#
loop_
_entity_poly.entity_id
_entity_poly.type
_entity_poly.pdbx_seq_one_letter_code
_entity_poly.pdbx_strand_id
1 'polypeptide(L)'
;FESTIGDQTEEICSDIADVLKPGSWQEIAPPARAMITTQVKTETQKLVKEVFHDIQGKADELFDLNKLVFNRLSGPNIQRLIRLTQEIGHAEFKFIEYYGAVFGFVIGLAQIGVWSAMNIWWLMPIVGVIVGLVTNYLAIQMIFRPLEPKRYFGFFKYQGLFPKRQKAIAADYGRVAEAEILTPQVILAMVSEGETGGRVAAYVTELVSEKLEEQWEKVKPMVPVDVTPEMIEEVKDIMAKRMADAAPKVQPQMEQYLGEKLDVRNTVETKLGELPKMEFERILRGIFEEDELTLVLVGGVLGGSVGVLQGMLVLSL
;
A
#
# COMPACT_ATOMS: atom_id res chain seq x y z
N PHE A 1 24.17 -1.84 11.18
CA PHE A 1 23.83 -1.36 12.54
C PHE A 1 25.07 -1.08 13.37
N GLU A 2 26.06 -1.98 13.36
CA GLU A 2 27.18 -1.96 14.31
C GLU A 2 28.23 -0.85 14.12
N SER A 3 28.41 -0.30 12.91
CA SER A 3 29.35 0.80 12.65
C SER A 3 28.79 2.16 13.05
N THR A 4 27.56 2.48 12.62
CA THR A 4 26.92 3.79 12.81
C THR A 4 26.68 4.14 14.28
N ILE A 5 26.36 3.13 15.11
CA ILE A 5 26.13 3.30 16.55
C ILE A 5 27.46 3.43 17.30
N GLY A 6 28.52 2.79 16.80
CA GLY A 6 29.85 2.84 17.40
C GLY A 6 30.46 4.25 17.41
N ASP A 7 30.19 5.04 16.37
CA ASP A 7 30.76 6.39 16.23
C ASP A 7 30.15 7.41 17.21
N GLN A 8 28.93 7.17 17.72
CA GLN A 8 28.28 8.05 18.70
C GLN A 8 28.44 7.59 20.15
N THR A 9 29.02 6.41 20.38
CA THR A 9 29.10 5.84 21.73
C THR A 9 29.97 6.69 22.65
N GLU A 10 31.03 7.29 22.14
CA GLU A 10 31.92 8.15 22.94
C GLU A 10 31.24 9.47 23.36
N GLU A 11 30.45 10.08 22.46
CA GLU A 11 29.62 11.25 22.80
C GLU A 11 28.57 10.91 23.85
N ILE A 12 27.89 9.77 23.72
CA ILE A 12 26.89 9.31 24.70
C ILE A 12 27.54 9.08 26.08
N CYS A 13 28.71 8.44 26.13
CA CYS A 13 29.44 8.26 27.38
C CYS A 13 29.85 9.62 28.00
N SER A 14 30.26 10.59 27.19
CA SER A 14 30.62 11.92 27.65
C SER A 14 29.41 12.66 28.22
N ASP A 15 28.28 12.66 27.52
CA ASP A 15 27.06 13.33 27.96
C ASP A 15 26.56 12.75 29.30
N ILE A 16 26.54 11.42 29.43
CA ILE A 16 26.13 10.75 30.67
C ILE A 16 27.08 11.08 31.82
N ALA A 17 28.40 11.12 31.56
CA ALA A 17 29.39 11.48 32.57
C ALA A 17 29.23 12.94 33.04
N ASP A 18 28.87 13.85 32.13
CA ASP A 18 28.64 15.26 32.46
C ASP A 18 27.40 15.46 33.35
N VAL A 19 26.37 14.62 33.22
CA VAL A 19 25.22 14.59 34.17
C VAL A 19 25.68 14.19 35.57
N LEU A 20 26.58 13.21 35.68
CA LEU A 20 27.09 12.77 36.99
C LEU A 20 27.98 13.82 37.65
N LYS A 21 28.93 14.37 36.88
CA LYS A 21 29.81 15.47 37.29
C LYS A 21 30.38 16.12 36.01
N PRO A 22 30.18 17.44 35.81
CA PRO A 22 30.71 18.13 34.63
C PRO A 22 32.22 17.97 34.48
N GLY A 23 32.67 17.59 33.28
CA GLY A 23 34.08 17.39 32.95
C GLY A 23 34.69 16.09 33.48
N SER A 24 33.91 15.25 34.19
CA SER A 24 34.41 14.00 34.79
C SER A 24 34.91 13.01 33.75
N TRP A 25 34.34 13.00 32.53
CA TRP A 25 34.81 12.17 31.44
C TRP A 25 36.29 12.41 31.11
N GLN A 26 36.72 13.68 31.12
CA GLN A 26 38.10 14.06 30.78
C GLN A 26 39.10 13.74 31.90
N GLU A 27 38.62 13.61 33.15
CA GLU A 27 39.42 13.19 34.31
C GLU A 27 39.71 11.67 34.29
N ILE A 28 38.93 10.87 33.55
CA ILE A 28 39.12 9.42 33.46
C ILE A 28 40.33 9.09 32.56
N ALA A 29 41.21 8.22 33.08
CA ALA A 29 42.40 7.75 32.37
C ALA A 29 42.03 7.13 30.99
N PRO A 30 42.80 7.39 29.92
CA PRO A 30 42.48 6.91 28.57
C PRO A 30 42.17 5.40 28.46
N PRO A 31 42.88 4.49 29.17
CA PRO A 31 42.56 3.05 29.14
C PRO A 31 41.17 2.73 29.70
N ALA A 32 40.76 3.44 30.76
CA ALA A 32 39.46 3.25 31.40
C ALA A 32 38.34 3.82 30.52
N ARG A 33 38.54 4.98 29.89
CA ARG A 33 37.59 5.51 28.89
C ARG A 33 37.37 4.53 27.75
N ALA A 34 38.44 4.01 27.16
CA ALA A 34 38.35 3.04 26.06
C ALA A 34 37.60 1.77 26.48
N MET A 35 37.82 1.29 27.72
CA MET A 35 37.10 0.13 28.27
C MET A 35 35.61 0.42 28.46
N ILE A 36 35.25 1.59 29.04
CA ILE A 36 33.85 2.01 29.22
C ILE A 36 33.15 2.14 27.87
N THR A 37 33.75 2.86 26.92
CA THR A 37 33.18 3.03 25.58
C THR A 37 32.99 1.69 24.87
N THR A 38 33.92 0.75 25.02
CA THR A 38 33.78 -0.60 24.44
C THR A 38 32.65 -1.40 25.09
N GLN A 39 32.51 -1.32 26.42
CA GLN A 39 31.43 -1.98 27.14
C GLN A 39 30.07 -1.40 26.76
N VAL A 40 29.94 -0.07 26.78
CA VAL A 40 28.71 0.63 26.39
C VAL A 40 28.35 0.30 24.95
N LYS A 41 29.32 0.31 24.02
CA LYS A 41 29.09 -0.09 22.62
C LYS A 41 28.50 -1.50 22.53
N THR A 42 29.05 -2.45 23.29
CA THR A 42 28.60 -3.84 23.29
C THR A 42 27.17 -3.97 23.83
N GLU A 43 26.87 -3.31 24.94
CA GLU A 43 25.53 -3.33 25.54
C GLU A 43 24.51 -2.59 24.67
N THR A 44 24.86 -1.45 24.07
CA THR A 44 23.98 -0.73 23.14
C THR A 44 23.67 -1.59 21.91
N GLN A 45 24.66 -2.30 21.36
CA GLN A 45 24.42 -3.22 20.24
C GLN A 45 23.49 -4.38 20.62
N LYS A 46 23.63 -4.92 21.83
CA LYS A 46 22.76 -5.96 22.35
C LYS A 46 21.34 -5.44 22.57
N LEU A 47 21.20 -4.27 23.20
CA LEU A 47 19.93 -3.60 23.45
C LEU A 47 19.20 -3.30 22.14
N VAL A 48 19.88 -2.80 21.11
CA VAL A 48 19.28 -2.54 19.80
C VAL A 48 18.75 -3.83 19.16
N LYS A 49 19.48 -4.95 19.30
CA LYS A 49 19.01 -6.26 18.82
C LYS A 49 17.78 -6.74 19.60
N GLU A 50 17.76 -6.57 20.92
CA GLU A 50 16.61 -6.89 21.77
C GLU A 50 15.39 -6.04 21.44
N VAL A 51 15.54 -4.71 21.36
CA VAL A 51 14.48 -3.77 20.96
C VAL A 51 13.89 -4.15 19.60
N PHE A 52 14.76 -4.45 18.63
CA PHE A 52 14.30 -4.86 17.30
C PHE A 52 13.53 -6.18 17.34
N HIS A 53 14.02 -7.17 18.09
CA HIS A 53 13.34 -8.45 18.26
C HIS A 53 11.96 -8.29 18.91
N ASP A 54 11.85 -7.43 19.92
CA ASP A 54 10.61 -7.13 20.62
C ASP A 54 9.59 -6.41 19.73
N ILE A 55 10.04 -5.42 18.95
CA ILE A 55 9.19 -4.72 17.97
C ILE A 55 8.70 -5.69 16.91
N GLN A 56 9.55 -6.63 16.45
CA GLN A 56 9.12 -7.68 15.53
C GLN A 56 8.05 -8.59 16.16
N GLY A 57 8.20 -8.95 17.44
CA GLY A 57 7.23 -9.77 18.15
C GLY A 57 5.89 -9.08 18.39
N LYS A 58 5.88 -7.75 18.50
CA LYS A 58 4.68 -6.92 18.69
C LYS A 58 4.22 -6.21 17.42
N ALA A 59 4.75 -6.61 16.26
CA ALA A 59 4.47 -5.91 15.01
C ALA A 59 2.97 -5.86 14.70
N ASP A 60 2.22 -6.93 14.94
CA ASP A 60 0.77 -6.98 14.69
C ASP A 60 -0.04 -6.05 15.62
N GLU A 61 0.46 -5.73 16.82
CA GLU A 61 -0.19 -4.84 17.79
C GLU A 61 0.20 -3.36 17.56
N LEU A 62 1.48 -3.12 17.27
CA LEU A 62 2.01 -1.78 17.01
C LEU A 62 1.62 -1.28 15.62
N PHE A 63 1.52 -2.19 14.64
CA PHE A 63 1.22 -1.90 13.25
C PHE A 63 -0.12 -2.52 12.85
N ASP A 64 -1.12 -1.67 12.59
CA ASP A 64 -2.29 -2.09 11.83
C ASP A 64 -1.92 -2.17 10.34
N LEU A 65 -1.13 -3.20 9.99
CA LEU A 65 -0.61 -3.41 8.65
C LEU A 65 -1.74 -3.54 7.64
N ASN A 66 -2.86 -4.17 8.01
CA ASN A 66 -4.01 -4.30 7.14
C ASN A 66 -4.57 -2.92 6.76
N LYS A 67 -4.78 -2.02 7.73
CA LYS A 67 -5.26 -0.66 7.47
C LYS A 67 -4.24 0.17 6.70
N LEU A 68 -2.96 0.08 7.04
CA LEU A 68 -1.88 0.82 6.36
C LEU A 68 -1.72 0.38 4.90
N VAL A 69 -1.66 -0.93 4.67
CA VAL A 69 -1.57 -1.54 3.34
C VAL A 69 -2.85 -1.27 2.55
N PHE A 70 -4.02 -1.43 3.15
CA PHE A 70 -5.30 -1.16 2.48
C PHE A 70 -5.41 0.31 2.06
N ASN A 71 -5.08 1.26 2.93
CA ASN A 71 -5.17 2.68 2.59
C ASN A 71 -4.21 3.08 1.46
N ARG A 72 -3.03 2.45 1.38
CA ARG A 72 -2.06 2.68 0.30
C ARG A 72 -2.42 1.95 -1.00
N LEU A 73 -3.00 0.76 -0.92
CA LEU A 73 -3.44 -0.05 -2.04
C LEU A 73 -4.83 0.35 -2.58
N SER A 74 -5.61 1.15 -1.85
CA SER A 74 -6.99 1.56 -2.19
C SER A 74 -7.13 3.05 -2.59
N GLY A 75 -6.01 3.75 -2.84
CA GLY A 75 -5.98 5.18 -3.23
C GLY A 75 -5.60 5.48 -4.71
N PRO A 76 -5.27 6.75 -5.05
CA PRO A 76 -4.99 7.19 -6.42
C PRO A 76 -3.81 6.50 -7.12
N ASN A 77 -2.93 5.80 -6.38
CA ASN A 77 -1.81 5.03 -6.95
C ASN A 77 -2.25 3.82 -7.77
N ILE A 78 -3.46 3.31 -7.56
CA ILE A 78 -4.01 2.19 -8.33
C ILE A 78 -4.17 2.54 -9.81
N GLN A 79 -4.43 3.80 -10.15
CA GLN A 79 -4.58 4.18 -11.55
C GLN A 79 -3.28 3.99 -12.36
N ARG A 80 -2.11 3.97 -11.72
CA ARG A 80 -0.84 3.56 -12.35
C ARG A 80 -0.79 2.05 -12.55
N LEU A 81 -1.25 1.31 -11.55
CA LEU A 81 -1.33 -0.14 -11.53
C LEU A 81 -2.27 -0.68 -12.61
N ILE A 82 -3.42 -0.03 -12.83
CA ILE A 82 -4.35 -0.32 -13.92
C ILE A 82 -3.67 -0.13 -15.29
N ARG A 83 -2.88 0.94 -15.48
CA ARG A 83 -2.18 1.19 -16.75
C ARG A 83 -1.15 0.10 -17.09
N LEU A 84 -0.43 -0.44 -16.10
CA LEU A 84 0.51 -1.56 -16.29
C LEU A 84 -0.21 -2.89 -16.52
N THR A 85 -1.43 -3.05 -16.01
CA THR A 85 -2.24 -4.28 -16.18
C THR A 85 -3.08 -4.25 -17.47
N GLN A 86 -3.31 -3.07 -18.06
CA GLN A 86 -4.08 -2.87 -19.29
C GLN A 86 -3.50 -3.61 -20.49
N GLU A 87 -2.18 -3.83 -20.55
CA GLU A 87 -1.53 -4.63 -21.60
C GLU A 87 -2.11 -6.05 -21.68
N ILE A 88 -2.57 -6.61 -20.56
CA ILE A 88 -3.11 -7.97 -20.50
C ILE A 88 -4.64 -7.99 -20.70
N GLY A 89 -5.32 -6.85 -20.54
CA GLY A 89 -6.78 -6.72 -20.72
C GLY A 89 -7.22 -6.74 -22.18
N HIS A 90 -6.34 -6.36 -23.12
CA HIS A 90 -6.69 -6.15 -24.53
C HIS A 90 -7.29 -7.38 -25.23
N ALA A 91 -6.88 -8.60 -24.88
CA ALA A 91 -7.42 -9.80 -25.50
C ALA A 91 -8.90 -10.06 -25.13
N GLU A 92 -9.31 -9.73 -23.90
CA GLU A 92 -10.70 -9.93 -23.45
C GLU A 92 -11.57 -8.69 -23.73
N PHE A 93 -11.01 -7.48 -23.85
CA PHE A 93 -11.75 -6.31 -24.35
C PHE A 93 -12.22 -6.50 -25.80
N LYS A 94 -11.46 -7.21 -26.64
CA LYS A 94 -11.88 -7.59 -27.99
C LYS A 94 -13.15 -8.45 -28.02
N PHE A 95 -13.37 -9.28 -26.99
CA PHE A 95 -14.61 -10.03 -26.88
C PHE A 95 -15.80 -9.09 -26.69
N ILE A 96 -15.69 -8.12 -25.78
CA ILE A 96 -16.75 -7.14 -25.53
C ILE A 96 -17.02 -6.29 -26.79
N GLU A 97 -15.96 -5.87 -27.48
CA GLU A 97 -16.06 -5.15 -28.75
C GLU A 97 -16.80 -5.96 -29.81
N TYR A 98 -16.46 -7.25 -29.98
CA TYR A 98 -17.10 -8.13 -30.94
C TYR A 98 -18.60 -8.32 -30.66
N TYR A 99 -18.97 -8.63 -29.41
CA TYR A 99 -20.38 -8.76 -29.05
C TYR A 99 -21.13 -7.43 -29.19
N GLY A 100 -20.50 -6.32 -28.81
CA GLY A 100 -21.04 -4.98 -29.03
C GLY A 100 -21.32 -4.70 -30.51
N ALA A 101 -20.40 -5.07 -31.40
CA ALA A 101 -20.58 -4.93 -32.84
C ALA A 101 -21.72 -5.82 -33.38
N VAL A 102 -21.82 -7.07 -32.94
CA VAL A 102 -22.89 -8.00 -33.34
C VAL A 102 -24.26 -7.48 -32.86
N PHE A 103 -24.39 -7.07 -31.60
CA PHE A 103 -25.63 -6.50 -31.07
C PHE A 103 -26.00 -5.20 -31.79
N GLY A 104 -25.02 -4.31 -32.01
CA GLY A 104 -25.22 -3.06 -32.75
C GLY A 104 -25.70 -3.31 -34.18
N PHE A 105 -25.18 -4.32 -34.86
CA PHE A 105 -25.61 -4.70 -36.20
C PHE A 105 -27.05 -5.24 -36.22
N VAL A 106 -27.40 -6.15 -35.29
CA VAL A 106 -28.76 -6.70 -35.18
C VAL A 106 -29.79 -5.62 -34.87
N ILE A 107 -29.46 -4.71 -33.94
CA ILE A 107 -30.31 -3.56 -33.60
C ILE A 107 -30.45 -2.62 -34.81
N GLY A 108 -29.35 -2.35 -35.53
CA GLY A 108 -29.38 -1.54 -36.75
C GLY A 108 -30.29 -2.12 -37.83
N LEU A 109 -30.27 -3.43 -38.06
CA LEU A 109 -31.19 -4.11 -38.99
C LEU A 109 -32.65 -3.98 -38.54
N ALA A 110 -32.92 -4.12 -37.25
CA ALA A 110 -34.25 -3.92 -36.70
C ALA A 110 -34.73 -2.46 -36.87
N GLN A 111 -33.84 -1.47 -36.67
CA GLN A 111 -34.15 -0.05 -36.90
C GLN A 111 -34.53 0.23 -38.36
N ILE A 112 -33.82 -0.37 -39.33
CA ILE A 112 -34.17 -0.25 -40.76
C ILE A 112 -35.55 -0.83 -41.03
N GLY A 113 -35.88 -1.99 -40.46
CA GLY A 113 -37.21 -2.59 -40.58
C GLY A 113 -38.33 -1.71 -40.03
N VAL A 114 -38.11 -1.10 -38.85
CA VAL A 114 -39.07 -0.16 -38.24
C VAL A 114 -39.20 1.11 -39.08
N TRP A 115 -38.10 1.65 -39.61
CA TRP A 115 -38.12 2.80 -40.49
C TRP A 115 -38.92 2.51 -41.77
N SER A 116 -38.72 1.34 -42.40
CA SER A 116 -39.48 0.95 -43.59
C SER A 116 -41.00 0.90 -43.37
N ALA A 117 -41.45 0.67 -42.14
CA ALA A 117 -42.88 0.62 -41.81
C ALA A 117 -43.46 1.97 -41.37
N MET A 118 -42.69 2.79 -40.63
CA MET A 118 -43.20 3.99 -39.96
C MET A 118 -42.69 5.31 -40.55
N ASN A 119 -41.62 5.27 -41.34
CA ASN A 119 -40.95 6.41 -41.97
C ASN A 119 -40.52 7.55 -41.00
N ILE A 120 -40.18 7.18 -39.77
CA ILE A 120 -39.79 8.12 -38.70
C ILE A 120 -38.26 8.17 -38.60
N TRP A 121 -37.63 9.12 -39.29
CA TRP A 121 -36.15 9.23 -39.34
C TRP A 121 -35.52 9.66 -37.98
N TRP A 122 -36.20 10.53 -37.22
CA TRP A 122 -35.70 11.04 -35.92
C TRP A 122 -35.71 9.98 -34.81
N LEU A 123 -36.33 8.83 -35.06
CA LEU A 123 -36.28 7.68 -34.17
C LEU A 123 -34.86 7.08 -34.10
N MET A 124 -34.06 7.20 -35.17
CA MET A 124 -32.71 6.61 -35.22
C MET A 124 -31.73 7.24 -34.21
N PRO A 125 -31.61 8.58 -34.10
CA PRO A 125 -30.83 9.21 -33.03
C PRO A 125 -31.25 8.80 -31.62
N ILE A 126 -32.56 8.77 -31.34
CA ILE A 126 -33.08 8.47 -29.99
C ILE A 126 -32.77 7.02 -29.62
N VAL A 127 -33.06 6.09 -30.52
CA VAL A 127 -32.74 4.68 -30.31
C VAL A 127 -31.22 4.50 -30.23
N GLY A 128 -30.43 5.23 -31.02
CA GLY A 128 -28.98 5.25 -30.94
C GLY A 128 -28.46 5.67 -29.56
N VAL A 129 -29.02 6.73 -28.95
CA VAL A 129 -28.67 7.14 -27.59
C VAL A 129 -29.04 6.05 -26.58
N ILE A 130 -30.27 5.52 -26.64
CA ILE A 130 -30.74 4.48 -25.70
C ILE A 130 -29.86 3.23 -25.79
N VAL A 131 -29.58 2.77 -27.01
CA VAL A 131 -28.75 1.60 -27.27
C VAL A 131 -27.31 1.85 -26.82
N GLY A 132 -26.76 3.04 -27.07
CA GLY A 132 -25.43 3.42 -26.60
C GLY A 132 -25.31 3.39 -25.07
N LEU A 133 -26.29 3.96 -24.37
CA LEU A 133 -26.35 3.95 -22.90
C LEU A 133 -26.49 2.52 -22.36
N VAL A 134 -27.46 1.75 -22.87
CA VAL A 134 -27.76 0.40 -22.40
C VAL A 134 -26.62 -0.57 -22.70
N THR A 135 -26.06 -0.54 -23.92
CA THR A 135 -24.98 -1.44 -24.32
C THR A 135 -23.73 -1.18 -23.52
N ASN A 136 -23.37 0.09 -23.28
CA ASN A 136 -22.20 0.42 -22.48
C ASN A 136 -22.39 0.08 -21.00
N TYR A 137 -23.59 0.30 -20.45
CA TYR A 137 -23.94 -0.16 -19.10
C TYR A 137 -23.83 -1.69 -18.97
N LEU A 138 -24.34 -2.43 -19.96
CA LEU A 138 -24.25 -3.89 -20.00
C LEU A 138 -22.79 -4.36 -20.14
N ALA A 139 -21.97 -3.67 -20.92
CA ALA A 139 -20.54 -3.99 -21.05
C ALA A 139 -19.81 -3.90 -19.70
N ILE A 140 -20.06 -2.84 -18.93
CA ILE A 140 -19.53 -2.71 -17.56
C ILE A 140 -20.04 -3.87 -16.70
N GLN A 141 -21.34 -4.15 -16.70
CA GLN A 141 -21.91 -5.26 -15.93
C GLN A 141 -21.30 -6.62 -16.31
N MET A 142 -21.05 -6.86 -17.60
CA MET A 142 -20.41 -8.07 -18.08
C MET A 142 -18.97 -8.22 -17.56
N ILE A 143 -18.25 -7.12 -17.39
CA ILE A 143 -16.88 -7.13 -16.88
C ILE A 143 -16.84 -7.57 -15.40
N PHE A 144 -17.78 -7.11 -14.57
CA PHE A 144 -17.78 -7.36 -13.12
C PHE A 144 -18.64 -8.56 -12.69
N ARG A 145 -19.71 -8.89 -13.42
CA ARG A 145 -20.71 -9.90 -13.05
C ARG A 145 -20.96 -10.92 -14.16
N PRO A 146 -21.32 -12.17 -13.80
CA PRO A 146 -21.48 -12.72 -12.46
C PRO A 146 -20.14 -13.08 -11.80
N LEU A 147 -20.08 -12.99 -10.46
CA LEU A 147 -18.90 -13.32 -9.67
C LEU A 147 -18.45 -14.77 -9.85
N GLU A 148 -19.41 -15.69 -9.83
CA GLU A 148 -19.19 -17.11 -10.05
C GLU A 148 -19.64 -17.53 -11.44
N PRO A 149 -18.99 -18.55 -12.03
CA PRO A 149 -19.37 -19.06 -13.34
C PRO A 149 -20.80 -19.62 -13.29
N LYS A 150 -21.73 -18.93 -13.97
CA LYS A 150 -23.13 -19.35 -14.10
C LYS A 150 -23.36 -20.06 -15.42
N ARG A 151 -24.20 -21.10 -15.40
CA ARG A 151 -24.68 -21.77 -16.62
C ARG A 151 -25.95 -21.07 -17.11
N TYR A 152 -25.88 -20.53 -18.31
CA TYR A 152 -27.00 -19.96 -19.06
C TYR A 152 -27.46 -20.99 -20.09
N PHE A 153 -28.78 -21.17 -20.22
CA PHE A 153 -29.39 -22.13 -21.14
C PHE A 153 -28.85 -23.57 -21.03
N GLY A 154 -28.39 -23.99 -19.84
CA GLY A 154 -27.88 -25.35 -19.58
C GLY A 154 -26.48 -25.67 -20.13
N PHE A 155 -26.03 -25.00 -21.20
CA PHE A 155 -24.78 -25.34 -21.91
C PHE A 155 -23.71 -24.23 -21.88
N PHE A 156 -24.09 -22.96 -21.77
CA PHE A 156 -23.15 -21.84 -21.85
C PHE A 156 -22.70 -21.39 -20.46
N LYS A 157 -21.42 -21.54 -20.12
CA LYS A 157 -20.84 -21.01 -18.88
C LYS A 157 -20.35 -19.59 -19.11
N TYR A 158 -20.85 -18.64 -18.32
CA TYR A 158 -20.43 -17.25 -18.36
C TYR A 158 -20.06 -16.76 -16.96
N GLN A 159 -18.97 -16.00 -16.88
CA GLN A 159 -18.45 -15.38 -15.67
C GLN A 159 -17.92 -14.00 -16.04
N GLY A 160 -18.07 -13.03 -15.13
CA GLY A 160 -17.45 -11.74 -15.30
C GLY A 160 -15.94 -11.85 -15.49
N LEU A 161 -15.39 -10.95 -16.31
CA LEU A 161 -13.98 -10.94 -16.68
C LEU A 161 -13.05 -10.80 -15.46
N PHE A 162 -13.31 -9.84 -14.59
CA PHE A 162 -12.48 -9.57 -13.41
C PHE A 162 -12.47 -10.76 -12.43
N PRO A 163 -13.62 -11.30 -11.98
CA PRO A 163 -13.66 -12.47 -11.12
C PRO A 163 -13.02 -13.74 -11.71
N LYS A 164 -12.98 -13.86 -13.04
CA LYS A 164 -12.32 -14.98 -13.74
C LYS A 164 -10.80 -14.84 -13.71
N ARG A 165 -10.28 -13.61 -13.72
CA ARG A 165 -8.84 -13.29 -13.81
C ARG A 165 -8.21 -12.85 -12.49
N GLN A 166 -8.91 -13.03 -11.36
CA GLN A 166 -8.48 -12.58 -10.04
C GLN A 166 -7.01 -12.90 -9.73
N LYS A 167 -6.55 -14.14 -9.97
CA LYS A 167 -5.14 -14.53 -9.71
C LYS A 167 -4.12 -13.74 -10.55
N ALA A 168 -4.40 -13.54 -11.84
CA ALA A 168 -3.51 -12.79 -12.72
C ALA A 168 -3.43 -11.32 -12.28
N ILE A 169 -4.58 -10.74 -11.95
CA ILE A 169 -4.65 -9.37 -11.46
C ILE A 169 -3.91 -9.27 -10.10
N ALA A 170 -4.11 -10.21 -9.19
CA ALA A 170 -3.40 -10.23 -7.91
C ALA A 170 -1.87 -10.27 -8.10
N ALA A 171 -1.37 -11.03 -9.07
CA ALA A 171 0.07 -11.09 -9.40
C ALA A 171 0.60 -9.75 -9.94
N ASP A 172 -0.17 -9.10 -10.81
CA ASP A 172 0.19 -7.77 -11.32
C ASP A 172 0.14 -6.71 -10.22
N TYR A 173 -0.85 -6.79 -9.33
CA TYR A 173 -0.93 -5.98 -8.12
C TYR A 173 0.27 -6.20 -7.21
N GLY A 174 0.71 -7.43 -6.98
CA GLY A 174 1.89 -7.73 -6.18
C GLY A 174 3.15 -7.07 -6.75
N ARG A 175 3.35 -7.14 -8.07
CA ARG A 175 4.51 -6.54 -8.75
C ARG A 175 4.58 -5.03 -8.59
N VAL A 176 3.46 -4.34 -8.78
CA VAL A 176 3.42 -2.87 -8.67
C VAL A 176 3.41 -2.44 -7.21
N ALA A 177 2.78 -3.22 -6.32
CA ALA A 177 2.83 -2.96 -4.89
C ALA A 177 4.27 -2.97 -4.38
N GLU A 178 5.06 -3.99 -4.73
CA GLU A 178 6.49 -4.08 -4.40
C GLU A 178 7.31 -2.91 -4.98
N ALA A 179 7.04 -2.52 -6.23
CA ALA A 179 7.85 -1.52 -6.93
C ALA A 179 7.53 -0.06 -6.54
N GLU A 180 6.27 0.25 -6.23
CA GLU A 180 5.81 1.64 -6.11
C GLU A 180 5.02 1.98 -4.83
N ILE A 181 4.38 1.00 -4.18
CA ILE A 181 3.37 1.29 -3.13
C ILE A 181 3.87 0.90 -1.73
N LEU A 182 4.53 -0.24 -1.62
CA LEU A 182 4.99 -0.88 -0.39
C LEU A 182 6.50 -1.15 -0.47
N THR A 183 7.26 -0.17 -0.98
CA THR A 183 8.72 -0.25 -0.97
C THR A 183 9.26 -0.19 0.46
N PRO A 184 10.46 -0.73 0.74
CA PRO A 184 11.07 -0.64 2.06
C PRO A 184 11.10 0.79 2.63
N GLN A 185 11.38 1.78 1.78
CA GLN A 185 11.38 3.20 2.12
C GLN A 185 10.00 3.67 2.61
N VAL A 186 8.95 3.34 1.84
CA VAL A 186 7.58 3.74 2.15
C VAL A 186 7.09 3.04 3.40
N ILE A 187 7.39 1.75 3.57
CA ILE A 187 7.05 0.99 4.78
C ILE A 187 7.71 1.62 6.00
N LEU A 188 8.99 1.95 5.92
CA LEU A 188 9.71 2.54 7.04
C LEU A 188 9.18 3.93 7.39
N ALA A 189 8.89 4.77 6.39
CA ALA A 189 8.23 6.06 6.59
C ALA A 189 6.85 5.90 7.25
N MET A 190 6.03 4.94 6.81
CA MET A 190 4.72 4.66 7.41
C MET A 190 4.82 4.23 8.88
N VAL A 191 5.91 3.54 9.24
CA VAL A 191 6.19 3.08 10.61
C VAL A 191 6.72 4.22 11.48
N SER A 192 7.47 5.16 10.91
CA SER A 192 8.12 6.25 11.63
C SER A 192 7.30 7.55 11.70
N GLU A 193 6.26 7.70 10.88
CA GLU A 193 5.45 8.91 10.82
C GLU A 193 4.07 8.74 11.48
N GLY A 194 3.45 9.87 11.84
CA GLY A 194 2.09 9.92 12.36
C GLY A 194 1.89 9.20 13.70
N GLU A 195 0.68 8.70 13.92
CA GLU A 195 0.29 8.00 15.16
C GLU A 195 1.09 6.70 15.39
N THR A 196 1.39 5.97 14.31
CA THR A 196 2.19 4.75 14.37
C THR A 196 3.63 5.03 14.79
N GLY A 197 4.26 6.05 14.20
CA GLY A 197 5.58 6.52 14.62
C GLY A 197 5.63 6.91 16.09
N GLY A 198 4.61 7.63 16.58
CA GLY A 198 4.50 7.98 17.99
C GLY A 198 4.43 6.76 18.91
N ARG A 199 3.64 5.73 18.55
CA ARG A 199 3.54 4.48 19.33
C ARG A 199 4.85 3.70 19.35
N VAL A 200 5.53 3.58 18.21
CA VAL A 200 6.84 2.93 18.12
C VAL A 200 7.89 3.69 18.93
N ALA A 201 7.94 5.01 18.81
CA ALA A 201 8.86 5.85 19.56
C ALA A 201 8.64 5.72 21.07
N ALA A 202 7.38 5.77 21.52
CA ALA A 202 7.03 5.58 22.93
C ALA A 202 7.47 4.20 23.44
N TYR A 203 7.19 3.15 22.67
CA TYR A 203 7.58 1.78 23.03
C TYR A 203 9.10 1.61 23.12
N VAL A 204 9.85 2.16 22.15
CA VAL A 204 11.31 2.14 22.15
C VAL A 204 11.86 2.88 23.37
N THR A 205 11.33 4.07 23.68
CA THR A 205 11.75 4.86 24.84
C THR A 205 11.48 4.13 26.15
N GLU A 206 10.32 3.51 26.30
CA GLU A 206 9.95 2.72 27.48
C GLU A 206 10.90 1.52 27.66
N LEU A 207 11.11 0.74 26.60
CA LEU A 207 11.98 -0.44 26.64
C LEU A 207 13.44 -0.09 26.95
N VAL A 208 13.95 1.01 26.38
CA VAL A 208 15.30 1.49 26.68
C VAL A 208 15.40 1.99 28.11
N SER A 209 14.37 2.68 28.62
CA SER A 209 14.32 3.17 29.99
C SER A 209 14.35 2.02 30.99
N GLU A 210 13.54 0.98 30.77
CA GLU A 210 13.52 -0.23 31.61
C GLU A 210 14.90 -0.91 31.63
N LYS A 211 15.53 -1.04 30.46
CA LYS A 211 16.86 -1.68 30.35
C LYS A 211 17.96 -0.84 30.99
N LEU A 212 17.87 0.49 30.90
CA LEU A 212 18.79 1.40 31.59
C LEU A 212 18.66 1.28 33.10
N GLU A 213 17.45 1.23 33.64
CA GLU A 213 17.22 1.01 35.08
C GLU A 213 17.79 -0.33 35.54
N GLU A 214 17.56 -1.40 34.77
CA GLU A 214 18.09 -2.73 35.08
C GLU A 214 19.63 -2.75 35.15
N GLN A 215 20.30 -2.03 34.23
CA GLN A 215 21.76 -1.91 34.24
C GLN A 215 22.25 -0.97 35.34
N TRP A 216 21.52 0.12 35.59
CA TRP A 216 21.84 1.07 36.64
C TRP A 216 21.89 0.40 38.01
N GLU A 217 20.90 -0.43 38.36
CA GLU A 217 20.87 -1.15 39.64
C GLU A 217 22.08 -2.08 39.83
N LYS A 218 22.64 -2.62 38.75
CA LYS A 218 23.87 -3.45 38.79
C LYS A 218 25.13 -2.62 39.01
N VAL A 219 25.16 -1.40 38.47
CA VAL A 219 26.34 -0.53 38.41
C VAL A 219 26.40 0.44 39.59
N LYS A 220 25.25 0.82 40.15
CA LYS A 220 25.10 1.74 41.29
C LYS A 220 26.05 1.47 42.46
N PRO A 221 26.32 0.22 42.91
CA PRO A 221 27.25 -0.04 44.02
C PRO A 221 28.72 0.25 43.70
N MET A 222 29.07 0.38 42.42
CA MET A 222 30.43 0.61 41.93
C MET A 222 30.71 2.10 41.66
N VAL A 223 29.69 2.95 41.67
CA VAL A 223 29.81 4.38 41.40
C VAL A 223 29.96 5.12 42.73
N PRO A 224 31.08 5.83 42.97
CA PRO A 224 31.33 6.53 44.24
C PRO A 224 30.55 7.85 44.39
N VAL A 225 29.53 8.05 43.55
CA VAL A 225 28.70 9.26 43.49
C VAL A 225 27.28 8.88 43.85
N ASP A 226 26.65 9.68 44.71
CA ASP A 226 25.25 9.50 45.09
C ASP A 226 24.38 10.00 43.93
N VAL A 227 23.86 9.08 43.13
CA VAL A 227 23.06 9.41 41.94
C VAL A 227 21.61 9.59 42.36
N THR A 228 21.08 10.78 42.12
CA THR A 228 19.70 11.12 42.46
C THR A 228 18.72 10.65 41.38
N PRO A 229 17.42 10.49 41.70
CA PRO A 229 16.41 10.15 40.72
C PRO A 229 16.35 11.13 39.53
N GLU A 230 16.59 12.42 39.78
CA GLU A 230 16.61 13.45 38.74
C GLU A 230 17.73 13.23 37.71
N MET A 231 18.91 12.78 38.17
CA MET A 231 20.03 12.46 37.29
C MET A 231 19.72 11.25 36.40
N ILE A 232 18.95 10.28 36.90
CA ILE A 232 18.51 9.11 36.13
C ILE A 232 17.54 9.54 35.03
N GLU A 233 16.58 10.41 35.35
CA GLU A 233 15.66 10.97 34.35
C GLU A 233 16.40 11.79 33.29
N GLU A 234 17.40 12.59 33.67
CA GLU A 234 18.22 13.35 32.71
C GLU A 234 19.02 12.43 31.78
N VAL A 235 19.55 11.31 32.29
CA VAL A 235 20.21 10.28 31.47
C VAL A 235 19.22 9.62 30.50
N LYS A 236 17.99 9.33 30.93
CA LYS A 236 16.95 8.78 30.06
C LYS A 236 16.60 9.74 28.94
N ASP A 237 16.44 11.03 29.23
CA ASP A 237 16.16 12.07 28.24
C ASP A 237 17.29 12.21 27.21
N ILE A 238 18.55 12.20 27.66
CA ILE A 238 19.72 12.20 26.78
C ILE A 238 19.68 10.98 25.86
N MET A 239 19.43 9.79 26.40
CA MET A 239 19.37 8.56 25.62
C MET A 239 18.22 8.59 24.60
N ALA A 240 17.03 9.01 25.01
CA ALA A 240 15.87 9.13 24.12
C ALA A 240 16.16 10.09 22.95
N LYS A 241 16.76 11.25 23.25
CA LYS A 241 17.16 12.23 22.23
C LYS A 241 18.23 11.68 21.29
N ARG A 242 19.27 11.05 21.82
CA ARG A 242 20.36 10.45 21.03
C ARG A 242 19.84 9.31 20.14
N MET A 243 18.87 8.53 20.60
CA MET A 243 18.21 7.50 19.79
C MET A 243 17.38 8.10 18.66
N ALA A 244 16.64 9.17 18.91
CA ALA A 244 15.91 9.91 17.88
C ALA A 244 16.86 10.48 16.81
N ASP A 245 18.00 11.05 17.23
CA ASP A 245 19.03 11.59 16.32
C ASP A 245 19.76 10.48 15.53
N ALA A 246 19.83 9.26 16.08
CA ALA A 246 20.43 8.10 15.43
C ALA A 246 19.49 7.40 14.44
N ALA A 247 18.16 7.51 14.62
CA ALA A 247 17.18 6.80 13.80
C ALA A 247 17.34 7.05 12.28
N PRO A 248 17.52 8.30 11.78
CA PRO A 248 17.76 8.54 10.36
C PRO A 248 19.06 7.91 9.83
N LYS A 249 20.07 7.72 10.68
CA LYS A 249 21.35 7.13 10.28
C LYS A 249 21.26 5.61 10.13
N VAL A 250 20.29 4.99 10.81
CA VAL A 250 20.02 3.55 10.78
C VAL A 250 19.00 3.19 9.69
N GLN A 251 18.19 4.15 9.24
CA GLN A 251 17.19 3.97 8.18
C GLN A 251 17.72 3.24 6.93
N PRO A 252 18.87 3.60 6.31
CA PRO A 252 19.34 2.90 5.11
C PRO A 252 19.61 1.41 5.33
N GLN A 253 20.11 1.04 6.51
CA GLN A 253 20.38 -0.35 6.87
C GLN A 253 19.09 -1.13 7.10
N MET A 254 18.09 -0.46 7.66
CA MET A 254 16.76 -1.03 7.86
C MET A 254 16.03 -1.23 6.52
N GLU A 255 16.12 -0.26 5.61
CA GLU A 255 15.57 -0.38 4.25
C GLU A 255 16.18 -1.57 3.50
N GLN A 256 17.51 -1.76 3.58
CA GLN A 256 18.16 -2.93 2.99
C GLN A 256 17.65 -4.23 3.62
N TYR A 257 17.61 -4.31 4.95
CA TYR A 257 17.13 -5.50 5.66
C TYR A 257 15.68 -5.84 5.28
N LEU A 258 14.80 -4.83 5.23
CA LEU A 258 13.41 -4.99 4.81
C LEU A 258 13.33 -5.43 3.35
N GLY A 259 14.16 -4.89 2.45
CA GLY A 259 14.21 -5.32 1.05
C GLY A 259 14.63 -6.78 0.88
N GLU A 260 15.49 -7.32 1.74
CA GLU A 260 15.91 -8.72 1.71
C GLU A 260 14.90 -9.68 2.36
N LYS A 261 14.09 -9.19 3.31
CA LYS A 261 13.21 -10.02 4.14
C LYS A 261 11.72 -9.92 3.80
N LEU A 262 11.27 -8.79 3.25
CA LEU A 262 9.89 -8.59 2.87
C LEU A 262 9.64 -9.08 1.46
N ASP A 263 8.87 -10.17 1.36
CA ASP A 263 8.33 -10.64 0.08
C ASP A 263 6.96 -10.01 -0.17
N VAL A 264 6.99 -8.70 -0.45
CA VAL A 264 5.77 -7.88 -0.64
C VAL A 264 4.94 -8.43 -1.78
N ARG A 265 5.59 -8.75 -2.90
CA ARG A 265 4.93 -9.21 -4.11
C ARG A 265 4.13 -10.48 -3.87
N ASN A 266 4.75 -11.54 -3.34
CA ASN A 266 4.06 -12.81 -3.15
C ASN A 266 3.00 -12.70 -2.04
N THR A 267 3.24 -11.87 -1.02
CA THR A 267 2.27 -11.62 0.05
C THR A 267 1.00 -10.97 -0.51
N VAL A 268 1.14 -9.89 -1.29
CA VAL A 268 0.01 -9.19 -1.91
C VAL A 268 -0.71 -10.07 -2.93
N GLU A 269 0.04 -10.79 -3.77
CA GLU A 269 -0.52 -11.74 -4.74
C GLU A 269 -1.36 -12.83 -4.05
N THR A 270 -0.84 -13.44 -2.99
CA THR A 270 -1.54 -14.49 -2.26
C THR A 270 -2.79 -13.95 -1.59
N LYS A 271 -2.67 -12.84 -0.83
CA LYS A 271 -3.80 -12.26 -0.11
C LYS A 271 -4.91 -11.82 -1.06
N LEU A 272 -4.60 -11.08 -2.12
CA LEU A 272 -5.60 -10.66 -3.12
C LEU A 272 -6.17 -11.84 -3.92
N GLY A 273 -5.35 -12.85 -4.20
CA GLY A 273 -5.75 -14.05 -4.94
C GLY A 273 -6.70 -14.96 -4.14
N GLU A 274 -6.62 -14.92 -2.81
CA GLU A 274 -7.46 -15.71 -1.89
C GLU A 274 -8.71 -14.96 -1.42
N LEU A 275 -8.80 -13.64 -1.66
CA LEU A 275 -9.96 -12.86 -1.26
C LEU A 275 -11.26 -13.43 -1.84
N PRO A 276 -12.38 -13.38 -1.09
CA PRO A 276 -13.70 -13.62 -1.64
C PRO A 276 -13.94 -12.72 -2.86
N LYS A 277 -14.49 -13.30 -3.94
CA LYS A 277 -14.69 -12.58 -5.20
C LYS A 277 -15.49 -11.28 -5.06
N MET A 278 -16.40 -11.21 -4.08
CA MET A 278 -17.18 -10.01 -3.78
C MET A 278 -16.33 -8.90 -3.17
N GLU A 279 -15.38 -9.24 -2.29
CA GLU A 279 -14.46 -8.27 -1.70
C GLU A 279 -13.46 -7.77 -2.74
N PHE A 280 -12.92 -8.70 -3.53
CA PHE A 280 -12.06 -8.36 -4.67
C PHE A 280 -12.76 -7.43 -5.68
N GLU A 281 -14.03 -7.71 -6.01
CA GLU A 281 -14.86 -6.82 -6.84
C GLU A 281 -15.04 -5.45 -6.18
N ARG A 282 -15.33 -5.36 -4.88
CA ARG A 282 -15.50 -4.07 -4.20
C ARG A 282 -14.24 -3.22 -4.25
N ILE A 283 -13.08 -3.84 -4.04
CA ILE A 283 -11.79 -3.15 -4.18
C ILE A 283 -11.65 -2.61 -5.59
N LEU A 284 -11.79 -3.47 -6.61
CA LEU A 284 -11.67 -3.09 -8.01
C LEU A 284 -12.68 -2.03 -8.44
N ARG A 285 -13.95 -2.22 -8.09
CA ARG A 285 -15.05 -1.37 -8.51
C ARG A 285 -14.99 0.02 -7.89
N GLY A 286 -14.54 0.13 -6.63
CA GLY A 286 -14.30 1.44 -6.01
C GLY A 286 -13.30 2.32 -6.77
N ILE A 287 -12.45 1.73 -7.62
CA ILE A 287 -11.50 2.46 -8.46
C ILE A 287 -12.14 2.93 -9.77
N PHE A 288 -13.09 2.16 -10.31
CA PHE A 288 -13.73 2.45 -11.59
C PHE A 288 -15.07 3.19 -11.46
N GLU A 289 -15.66 3.24 -10.25
CA GLU A 289 -17.00 3.79 -10.01
C GLU A 289 -17.17 5.23 -10.53
N GLU A 290 -16.16 6.09 -10.37
CA GLU A 290 -16.20 7.47 -10.88
C GLU A 290 -16.19 7.53 -12.43
N ASP A 291 -15.52 6.58 -13.08
CA ASP A 291 -15.38 6.53 -14.54
C ASP A 291 -16.54 5.75 -15.22
N GLU A 292 -17.28 4.91 -14.48
CA GLU A 292 -18.39 4.10 -15.03
C GLU A 292 -19.45 4.99 -15.70
N LEU A 293 -19.88 6.06 -15.04
CA LEU A 293 -20.92 6.95 -15.56
C LEU A 293 -20.43 7.71 -16.80
N THR A 294 -19.21 8.21 -16.76
CA THR A 294 -18.59 8.92 -17.89
C THR A 294 -18.52 8.03 -19.11
N LEU A 295 -18.11 6.77 -18.95
CA LEU A 295 -18.07 5.79 -20.03
C LEU A 295 -19.47 5.57 -20.63
N VAL A 296 -20.49 5.40 -19.80
CA VAL A 296 -21.89 5.19 -20.24
C VAL A 296 -22.41 6.41 -21.01
N LEU A 297 -22.17 7.62 -20.50
CA LEU A 297 -22.58 8.86 -21.15
C LEU A 297 -21.90 9.05 -22.51
N VAL A 298 -20.60 8.79 -22.59
CA VAL A 298 -19.86 8.82 -23.87
C VAL A 298 -20.44 7.82 -24.87
N GLY A 299 -20.78 6.61 -24.41
CA GLY A 299 -21.47 5.61 -25.22
C GLY A 299 -22.82 6.11 -25.76
N GLY A 300 -23.61 6.80 -24.93
CA GLY A 300 -24.87 7.41 -25.34
C GLY A 300 -24.69 8.52 -26.39
N VAL A 301 -23.72 9.41 -26.18
CA VAL A 301 -23.42 10.51 -27.13
C VAL A 301 -22.95 9.97 -28.47
N LEU A 302 -22.06 8.97 -28.46
CA LEU A 302 -21.59 8.30 -29.68
C LEU A 302 -22.74 7.58 -30.39
N GLY A 303 -23.57 6.84 -29.66
CA GLY A 303 -24.74 6.16 -30.20
C GLY A 303 -25.73 7.13 -30.86
N GLY A 304 -26.00 8.27 -30.20
CA GLY A 304 -26.82 9.34 -30.78
C GLY A 304 -26.21 9.95 -32.03
N SER A 305 -24.89 10.20 -32.03
CA SER A 305 -24.17 10.74 -33.19
C SER A 305 -24.24 9.79 -34.39
N VAL A 306 -24.05 8.49 -34.16
CA VAL A 306 -24.23 7.46 -35.20
C VAL A 306 -25.68 7.42 -35.68
N GLY A 307 -26.66 7.51 -34.77
CA GLY A 307 -28.07 7.55 -35.14
C GLY A 307 -28.46 8.77 -35.98
N VAL A 308 -27.83 9.94 -35.77
CA VAL A 308 -27.99 11.13 -36.62
C VAL A 308 -27.44 10.87 -38.02
N LEU A 309 -26.25 10.30 -38.12
CA LEU A 309 -25.65 9.94 -39.41
C LEU A 309 -26.51 8.93 -40.18
N GLN A 310 -27.02 7.91 -39.48
CA GLN A 310 -27.95 6.94 -40.05
C GLN A 310 -29.24 7.60 -40.56
N GLY A 311 -29.84 8.49 -39.75
CA GLY A 311 -31.03 9.24 -40.13
C GLY A 311 -30.81 10.13 -41.36
N MET A 312 -29.68 10.82 -41.44
CA MET A 312 -29.31 11.63 -42.61
C MET A 312 -29.12 10.79 -43.87
N LEU A 313 -28.46 9.64 -43.76
CA LEU A 313 -28.24 8.72 -44.87
C LEU A 313 -29.57 8.18 -45.40
N VAL A 314 -30.49 7.83 -44.51
CA VAL A 314 -31.81 7.33 -44.88
C VAL A 314 -32.69 8.43 -45.50
N LEU A 315 -32.57 9.68 -45.07
CA LEU A 315 -33.23 10.82 -45.73
C LEU A 315 -32.67 11.11 -47.14
N SER A 316 -31.47 10.64 -47.45
CA SER A 316 -30.82 10.82 -48.76
C SER A 316 -31.11 9.70 -49.76
N LEU A 317 -31.74 8.60 -49.32
CA LEU A 317 -32.14 7.43 -50.13
C LEU A 317 -33.61 7.54 -50.54
#